data_AF-A0A0M3KEN5-F1
#
_entry.id   AF-A0A0M3KEN5-F1
#
_cell.length_a   1.000
_cell.length_b   1.000
_cell.length_c   1.000
_cell.angle_alpha   90.00
_cell.angle_beta   90.00
_cell.angle_gamma   90.00
#
_symmetry.space_group_name_H-M   'P 1'
#
loop_
_entity.id
_entity.type
_entity.pdbx_description
1 polymer ?
#
loop_
_entity_poly.entity_id
_entity_poly.type
_entity_poly.pdbx_seq_one_letter_code
_entity_poly.pdbx_strand_id
1 'polypeptide(L)'
;MWYLDRIVISSKSFPMKYWDKFVRRKTRQKFRDQVDEETLNAVLGEERSAGDSSFDYRYTCWLWIGVILTNGQFLYRVNYLFCSAAGVFWSPFFYAFHLIDVVLSFPMLKAILQSVTHNLQQLILTIMMTLVVVYLYTVVAFNFFRKFYVQEGEEGEEPDRKCHNMLTCFIFHFYAGVRAGGGIGDELESPYGDDLEYPRMLYDISFFFFVIVILLAIMQGTIASRRILVSPD
;
A
#
# COMPACT_ATOMS: atom_id res chain seq x y z
N MET A 1 6.09 3.53 17.31
CA MET A 1 5.54 3.51 18.68
C MET A 1 6.51 4.15 19.67
N TRP A 2 7.68 3.54 19.92
CA TRP A 2 8.63 3.94 20.97
C TRP A 2 9.03 5.43 20.98
N TYR A 3 9.29 6.04 19.82
CA TYR A 3 9.63 7.46 19.73
C TYR A 3 8.52 8.40 20.24
N LEU A 4 7.25 8.03 20.00
CA LEU A 4 6.11 8.81 20.48
C LEU A 4 5.93 8.63 22.00
N ASP A 5 6.21 7.43 22.52
CA ASP A 5 6.10 7.16 23.96
C ASP A 5 7.10 7.97 24.80
N ARG A 6 8.26 8.34 24.23
CA ARG A 6 9.19 9.27 24.88
C ARG A 6 8.59 10.67 25.09
N ILE A 7 7.72 11.12 24.19
CA ILE A 7 7.06 12.44 24.27
C ILE A 7 6.06 12.46 25.43
N VAL A 8 5.32 11.37 25.65
CA VAL A 8 4.33 11.31 26.75
C VAL A 8 5.00 11.18 28.11
N ILE A 9 6.10 10.42 28.22
CA ILE A 9 6.81 10.21 29.49
C ILE A 9 7.36 11.52 30.06
N SER A 10 7.73 12.48 29.21
CA SER A 10 8.22 13.80 29.63
C SER A 10 7.12 14.89 29.71
N SER A 11 5.87 14.55 29.40
CA SER A 11 4.74 15.50 29.45
C SER A 11 4.29 15.79 30.88
N LYS A 12 3.77 16.98 31.19
CA LYS A 12 3.32 17.30 32.56
C LYS A 12 2.11 16.47 32.99
N SER A 13 1.29 16.07 32.02
CA SER A 13 0.01 15.39 32.23
C SER A 13 0.12 13.87 32.34
N PHE A 14 1.28 13.27 32.12
CA PHE A 14 1.47 11.86 32.43
C PHE A 14 1.60 11.66 33.95
N PRO A 15 0.89 10.71 34.60
CA PRO A 15 0.10 9.60 34.05
C PRO A 15 -1.44 9.77 34.22
N MET A 16 -2.04 10.85 33.71
CA MET A 16 -3.43 11.25 33.99
C MET A 16 -4.52 10.22 33.60
N LYS A 17 -4.31 9.34 32.61
CA LYS A 17 -5.25 8.25 32.28
C LYS A 17 -4.91 6.88 32.89
N TYR A 18 -3.74 6.73 33.51
CA TYR A 18 -3.31 5.46 34.10
C TYR A 18 -3.85 5.27 35.53
N TRP A 19 -3.98 4.04 36.02
CA TRP A 19 -4.45 3.79 37.39
C TRP A 19 -3.48 4.34 38.44
N ASP A 20 -2.18 4.02 38.34
CA ASP A 20 -1.20 4.45 39.32
C ASP A 20 -0.70 5.89 39.04
N LYS A 21 -1.21 6.84 39.82
CA LYS A 21 -0.80 8.26 39.71
C LYS A 21 0.61 8.52 40.25
N PHE A 22 1.17 7.61 41.03
CA PHE A 22 2.46 7.79 41.71
C PHE A 22 3.61 7.09 40.99
N VAL A 23 3.39 6.61 39.76
CA VAL A 23 4.40 5.84 39.00
C VAL A 23 5.72 6.62 38.82
N ARG A 24 5.66 7.94 38.62
CA ARG A 24 6.88 8.78 38.50
C ARG A 24 7.71 8.80 39.77
N ARG A 25 7.06 8.94 40.92
CA ARG A 25 7.73 8.95 42.22
C ARG A 25 8.35 7.59 42.52
N LYS A 26 7.63 6.50 42.22
CA LYS A 26 8.14 5.13 42.35
C LYS A 26 9.35 4.89 41.44
N THR A 27 9.29 5.33 40.18
CA THR A 27 10.44 5.22 39.26
C THR A 27 11.63 6.02 39.76
N ARG A 28 11.42 7.23 40.27
CA ARG A 28 12.49 8.05 40.86
C ARG A 28 13.16 7.37 42.05
N GLN A 29 12.38 6.83 42.97
CA GLN A 29 12.90 6.12 44.13
C GLN A 29 13.69 4.87 43.74
N LYS A 30 13.25 4.14 42.70
CA LYS A 30 13.88 2.90 42.27
C LYS A 30 15.25 3.10 41.60
N PHE A 31 15.43 4.19 40.87
CA PHE A 31 16.65 4.45 40.08
C PHE A 31 17.58 5.49 40.69
N ARG A 32 17.24 6.03 41.87
CA ARG A 32 17.99 7.10 42.55
C ARG A 32 19.47 6.78 42.73
N ASP A 33 19.81 5.53 43.05
CA ASP A 33 21.19 5.14 43.37
C ASP A 33 21.99 4.74 42.10
N GLN A 34 21.34 4.64 40.94
CA GLN A 34 21.96 4.22 39.67
C GLN A 34 22.11 5.37 38.66
N VAL A 35 21.26 6.39 38.74
CA VAL A 35 21.17 7.46 37.74
C VAL A 35 21.05 8.80 38.44
N ASP A 36 21.83 9.78 37.99
CA ASP A 36 21.82 11.14 38.52
C ASP A 36 20.41 11.76 38.47
N GLU A 37 20.07 12.50 39.52
CA GLU A 37 18.74 13.10 39.67
C GLU A 37 18.41 14.09 38.55
N GLU A 38 19.40 14.82 38.04
CA GLU A 38 19.25 15.75 36.92
C GLU A 38 18.85 15.03 35.63
N THR A 39 19.53 13.91 35.32
CA THR A 39 19.19 13.05 34.17
C THR A 39 17.77 12.49 34.32
N LEU A 40 17.40 12.08 35.53
CA LEU A 40 16.08 11.53 35.80
C LEU A 40 14.96 12.57 35.62
N ASN A 41 15.21 13.81 36.06
CA ASN A 41 14.30 14.94 35.86
C ASN A 41 14.19 15.32 34.39
N ALA A 42 15.30 15.32 33.64
CA ALA A 42 15.29 15.59 32.21
C ALA A 42 14.48 14.56 31.41
N VAL A 43 14.51 13.29 31.81
CA VAL A 43 13.78 12.19 31.13
C VAL A 43 12.31 12.14 31.52
N LEU A 44 11.99 12.22 32.82
CA LEU A 44 10.61 12.10 33.32
C LEU A 44 9.83 13.41 33.20
N GLY A 45 10.51 14.55 33.08
CA GLY A 45 9.90 15.86 33.11
C GLY A 45 9.31 16.22 34.49
N GLU A 46 8.71 17.41 34.56
CA GLU A 46 8.11 17.93 35.78
C GLU A 46 6.67 17.41 35.99
N GLU A 47 6.26 17.26 37.25
CA GLU A 47 4.87 16.97 37.60
C GLU A 47 4.01 18.24 37.46
N ARG A 48 2.77 18.07 37.00
CA ARG A 48 1.79 19.16 36.96
C ARG A 48 1.44 19.61 38.39
N SER A 49 1.60 20.90 38.69
CA SER A 49 1.20 21.48 39.97
C SER A 49 -0.33 21.59 40.07
N ALA A 50 -0.87 21.54 41.30
CA ALA A 50 -2.31 21.48 41.58
C ALA A 50 -3.13 22.70 41.07
N GLY A 51 -2.47 23.82 40.75
CA GLY A 51 -3.10 25.02 40.17
C GLY A 51 -2.74 25.29 38.71
N ASP A 52 -1.94 24.44 38.08
CA ASP A 52 -1.52 24.63 36.69
C ASP A 52 -2.62 24.13 35.73
N SER A 53 -3.44 25.05 35.21
CA SER A 53 -4.46 24.77 34.18
C SER A 53 -3.92 24.88 32.75
N SER A 54 -2.59 24.99 32.56
CA SER A 54 -2.02 25.10 31.22
C SER A 54 -2.33 23.87 30.35
N PHE A 55 -2.46 24.13 29.05
CA PHE A 55 -2.72 23.09 28.07
C PHE A 55 -1.43 22.33 27.75
N ASP A 56 -1.43 21.02 27.97
CA ASP A 56 -0.28 20.18 27.70
C ASP A 56 -0.29 19.71 26.24
N TYR A 57 0.35 20.51 25.39
CA TYR A 57 0.48 20.24 23.96
C TYR A 57 1.24 18.94 23.68
N ARG A 58 2.19 18.53 24.53
CA ARG A 58 2.98 17.29 24.33
C ARG A 58 2.12 16.05 24.54
N TYR A 59 1.38 16.02 25.64
CA TYR A 59 0.44 14.93 25.94
C TYR A 59 -0.67 14.85 24.88
N THR A 60 -1.20 16.00 24.47
CA THR A 60 -2.24 16.09 23.45
C THR A 60 -1.73 15.59 22.09
N CYS A 61 -0.55 16.04 21.67
CA CYS A 61 0.07 15.62 20.42
C CYS A 61 0.32 14.10 20.39
N TRP A 62 0.86 13.53 21.47
CA TRP A 62 1.00 12.07 21.60
C TRP A 62 -0.35 11.35 21.53
N LEU A 63 -1.37 11.86 22.22
CA LEU A 63 -2.70 11.25 22.23
C LEU A 63 -3.30 11.24 20.81
N TRP A 64 -3.25 12.37 20.09
CA TRP A 64 -3.81 12.46 18.75
C TRP A 64 -3.00 11.68 17.71
N ILE A 65 -1.70 11.92 17.63
CA ILE A 65 -0.84 11.34 16.58
C ILE A 65 -0.46 9.89 16.90
N GLY A 66 -0.14 9.59 18.16
CA GLY A 66 0.35 8.29 18.57
C GLY A 66 -0.73 7.26 18.87
N VAL A 67 -1.90 7.68 19.38
CA VAL A 67 -2.94 6.76 19.85
C VAL A 67 -4.21 6.84 19.02
N ILE A 68 -4.75 8.03 18.79
CA ILE A 68 -6.04 8.19 18.09
C ILE A 68 -5.90 7.90 16.59
N LEU A 69 -4.92 8.51 15.92
CA LEU A 69 -4.70 8.32 14.48
C LEU A 69 -4.14 6.93 14.13
N THR A 70 -3.56 6.19 15.09
CA THR A 70 -3.09 4.83 14.85
C THR A 70 -4.17 3.77 15.07
N ASN A 71 -5.31 4.15 15.67
CA ASN A 71 -6.40 3.23 15.94
C ASN A 71 -7.26 3.00 14.68
N GLY A 72 -7.13 1.83 14.06
CA GLY A 72 -7.85 1.49 12.83
C GLY A 72 -9.38 1.53 12.97
N GLN A 73 -9.94 1.15 14.13
CA GLN A 73 -11.39 1.22 14.37
C GLN A 73 -11.89 2.67 14.44
N PHE A 74 -11.10 3.56 15.04
CA PHE A 74 -11.41 4.98 15.08
C PHE A 74 -11.34 5.60 13.68
N LEU A 75 -10.23 5.37 12.96
CA LEU A 75 -10.05 5.86 11.60
C LEU A 75 -11.17 5.39 10.66
N TYR A 76 -11.59 4.13 10.77
CA TYR A 76 -12.70 3.59 10.01
C TYR A 76 -14.01 4.37 10.24
N ARG A 77 -14.37 4.63 11.50
CA ARG A 77 -15.58 5.40 11.86
C ARG A 77 -15.50 6.86 11.41
N VAL A 78 -14.32 7.47 11.50
CA VAL A 78 -14.10 8.85 11.00
C VAL A 78 -14.25 8.89 9.48
N ASN A 79 -13.67 7.94 8.76
CA ASN A 79 -13.81 7.85 7.31
C ASN A 79 -15.27 7.61 6.89
N TYR A 80 -16.00 6.76 7.62
CA TYR A 80 -17.44 6.56 7.43
C TYR A 80 -18.22 7.88 7.56
N LEU A 81 -17.99 8.64 8.63
CA LEU A 81 -18.63 9.94 8.83
C LEU A 81 -18.26 10.93 7.71
N PHE A 82 -17.00 10.95 7.31
CA PHE A 82 -16.53 11.80 6.21
C PHE A 82 -17.23 11.47 4.89
N CYS A 83 -17.34 10.19 4.53
CA CYS A 83 -18.07 9.75 3.33
C CYS A 83 -19.56 10.11 3.41
N SER A 84 -20.18 10.05 4.60
CA SER A 84 -21.58 10.42 4.80
C SER A 84 -21.80 11.92 4.56
N ALA A 85 -20.94 12.77 5.14
CA ALA A 85 -20.95 14.21 4.90
C ALA A 85 -20.68 14.55 3.42
N ALA A 86 -19.70 13.87 2.81
CA ALA A 86 -19.38 14.03 1.40
C ALA A 86 -20.55 13.67 0.47
N GLY A 87 -21.35 12.68 0.87
CA GLY A 87 -22.60 12.29 0.20
C GLY A 87 -23.61 13.44 0.12
N VAL A 88 -23.69 14.25 1.18
CA VAL A 88 -24.61 15.39 1.29
C VAL A 88 -24.03 16.62 0.57
N PHE A 89 -22.76 16.94 0.78
CA PHE A 89 -22.18 18.22 0.35
C PHE A 89 -21.66 18.23 -1.09
N TRP A 90 -21.21 17.09 -1.62
CA TRP A 90 -20.58 17.02 -2.94
C TRP A 90 -21.34 16.13 -3.94
N SER A 91 -21.60 14.87 -3.62
CA SER A 91 -22.27 13.95 -4.55
C SER A 91 -22.85 12.72 -3.84
N PRO A 92 -24.07 12.27 -4.19
CA PRO A 92 -24.65 11.03 -3.65
C PRO A 92 -23.79 9.77 -3.88
N PHE A 93 -22.83 9.80 -4.82
CA PHE A 93 -21.91 8.69 -5.07
C PHE A 93 -21.18 8.20 -3.81
N PHE A 94 -20.86 9.10 -2.87
CA PHE A 94 -20.12 8.73 -1.66
C PHE A 94 -20.89 7.81 -0.70
N TYR A 95 -22.22 7.69 -0.84
CA TYR A 95 -22.99 6.69 -0.09
C TYR A 95 -22.63 5.26 -0.51
N ALA A 96 -22.12 5.03 -1.73
CA ALA A 96 -21.70 3.70 -2.17
C ALA A 96 -20.58 3.10 -1.32
N PHE A 97 -19.67 3.93 -0.78
CA PHE A 97 -18.59 3.44 0.11
C PHE A 97 -19.12 2.84 1.42
N HIS A 98 -20.35 3.17 1.84
CA HIS A 98 -20.94 2.62 3.05
C HIS A 98 -21.27 1.12 2.91
N LEU A 99 -21.41 0.60 1.67
CA LEU A 99 -21.59 -0.83 1.44
C LEU A 99 -20.37 -1.66 1.89
N ILE A 100 -19.18 -1.08 2.00
CA ILE A 100 -18.00 -1.77 2.53
C ILE A 100 -18.25 -2.22 3.98
N ASP A 101 -19.04 -1.46 4.75
CA ASP A 101 -19.41 -1.83 6.12
C ASP A 101 -20.25 -3.10 6.18
N VAL A 102 -21.18 -3.26 5.23
CA VAL A 102 -21.98 -4.48 5.08
C VAL A 102 -21.05 -5.67 4.81
N VAL A 103 -20.07 -5.52 3.91
CA VAL A 103 -19.09 -6.57 3.60
C VAL A 103 -18.25 -6.96 4.82
N LEU A 104 -17.80 -5.98 5.60
CA LEU A 104 -16.96 -6.20 6.79
C LEU A 104 -17.74 -6.72 8.01
N SER A 105 -19.06 -6.55 8.03
CA SER A 105 -19.96 -7.07 9.06
C SER A 105 -20.08 -8.59 9.01
N PHE A 106 -19.90 -9.20 7.84
CA PHE A 106 -19.94 -10.66 7.69
C PHE A 106 -18.56 -11.28 7.98
N PRO A 107 -18.45 -12.19 8.97
CA PRO A 107 -17.17 -12.78 9.36
C PRO A 107 -16.50 -13.57 8.23
N MET A 108 -17.30 -14.23 7.38
CA MET A 108 -16.80 -14.98 6.22
C MET A 108 -16.12 -14.06 5.18
N LEU A 109 -16.75 -12.95 4.81
CA LEU A 109 -16.21 -12.01 3.82
C LEU A 109 -14.97 -11.29 4.37
N LYS A 110 -14.98 -10.97 5.67
CA LYS A 110 -13.81 -10.42 6.36
C LYS A 110 -12.62 -11.38 6.33
N ALA A 111 -12.84 -12.69 6.55
CA ALA A 111 -11.78 -13.70 6.47
C ALA A 111 -11.18 -13.78 5.06
N ILE A 112 -12.02 -13.71 4.02
CA ILE A 112 -11.57 -13.67 2.62
C ILE A 112 -10.67 -12.44 2.38
N LEU A 113 -11.09 -11.25 2.82
CA LEU A 113 -10.27 -10.03 2.67
C LEU A 113 -8.96 -10.08 3.48
N GLN A 114 -9.00 -10.66 4.69
CA GLN A 114 -7.82 -10.85 5.52
C GLN A 114 -6.81 -11.81 4.89
N SER A 115 -7.27 -12.83 4.15
CA SER A 115 -6.38 -13.76 3.45
C SER A 115 -5.47 -13.06 2.44
N VAL A 116 -5.99 -12.02 1.77
CA VAL A 116 -5.24 -11.21 0.81
C VAL A 116 -4.36 -10.16 1.50
N THR A 117 -4.90 -9.46 2.51
CA THR A 117 -4.19 -8.33 3.15
C THR A 117 -3.06 -8.77 4.10
N HIS A 118 -3.10 -9.99 4.63
CA HIS A 118 -2.04 -10.46 5.54
C HIS A 118 -0.65 -10.55 4.86
N ASN A 119 -0.60 -10.83 3.56
CA ASN A 119 0.64 -10.93 2.79
C ASN A 119 0.87 -9.74 1.85
N LEU A 120 0.24 -8.58 2.14
CA LEU A 120 0.29 -7.43 1.26
C LEU A 120 1.73 -7.01 0.92
N GLN A 121 2.68 -7.19 1.85
CA GLN A 121 4.10 -6.93 1.59
C GLN A 121 4.69 -7.81 0.47
N GLN A 122 4.40 -9.12 0.49
CA GLN A 122 4.86 -10.03 -0.56
C GLN A 122 4.17 -9.72 -1.89
N LEU A 123 2.87 -9.43 -1.87
CA LEU A 123 2.12 -9.05 -3.06
C LEU A 123 2.68 -7.77 -3.70
N ILE A 124 2.95 -6.73 -2.90
CA ILE A 124 3.57 -5.48 -3.37
C ILE A 124 4.94 -5.75 -3.99
N LEU A 125 5.77 -6.60 -3.35
CA LEU A 125 7.08 -6.96 -3.87
C LEU A 125 6.99 -7.69 -5.22
N THR A 126 6.03 -8.61 -5.37
CA THR A 126 5.79 -9.31 -6.64
C THR A 126 5.32 -8.34 -7.72
N ILE A 127 4.40 -7.41 -7.42
CA ILE A 127 3.96 -6.38 -8.37
C ILE A 127 5.15 -5.49 -8.79
N MET A 128 6.01 -5.09 -7.85
CA MET A 128 7.23 -4.33 -8.16
C MET A 128 8.16 -5.12 -9.10
N MET A 129 8.37 -6.42 -8.84
CA MET A 129 9.16 -7.28 -9.71
C MET A 129 8.55 -7.37 -11.12
N THR A 130 7.23 -7.55 -11.22
CA THR A 130 6.52 -7.57 -12.51
C THR A 130 6.71 -6.27 -13.28
N LEU A 131 6.57 -5.12 -12.62
CA LEU A 131 6.78 -3.82 -13.26
C LEU A 131 8.21 -3.67 -13.79
N VAL A 132 9.22 -4.12 -13.05
CA VAL A 132 10.62 -4.10 -13.49
C VAL A 132 10.83 -4.98 -14.72
N VAL A 133 10.32 -6.21 -14.71
CA VAL A 133 10.45 -7.13 -15.85
C VAL A 133 9.74 -6.56 -17.09
N VAL A 134 8.49 -6.11 -16.95
CA VAL A 134 7.73 -5.49 -18.04
C VAL A 134 8.43 -4.25 -18.59
N TYR A 135 9.05 -3.44 -17.74
CA TYR A 135 9.83 -2.28 -18.16
C TYR A 135 11.04 -2.68 -19.00
N LEU A 136 11.79 -3.72 -18.63
CA LEU A 136 12.92 -4.23 -19.41
C LEU A 136 12.47 -4.70 -20.81
N TYR A 137 11.36 -5.45 -20.88
CA TYR A 137 10.75 -5.84 -22.15
C TYR A 137 10.35 -4.61 -22.98
N THR A 138 9.73 -3.61 -22.34
CA THR A 138 9.37 -2.35 -23.01
C THR A 138 10.59 -1.63 -23.60
N VAL A 139 11.71 -1.55 -22.87
CA VAL A 139 12.95 -0.92 -23.39
C VAL A 139 13.46 -1.66 -24.62
N VAL A 140 13.45 -3.00 -24.58
CA VAL A 140 13.87 -3.83 -25.72
C VAL A 140 12.94 -3.58 -26.92
N ALA A 141 11.62 -3.62 -26.71
CA ALA A 141 10.65 -3.34 -27.77
C ALA A 141 10.77 -1.93 -28.35
N PHE A 142 10.95 -0.91 -27.51
CA PHE A 142 11.06 0.48 -27.94
C PHE A 142 12.33 0.74 -28.77
N ASN A 143 13.44 0.06 -28.46
CA ASN A 143 14.69 0.26 -29.20
C ASN A 143 14.78 -0.59 -30.48
N PHE A 144 14.34 -1.86 -30.42
CA PHE A 144 14.57 -2.82 -31.52
C PHE A 144 13.32 -3.13 -32.33
N PHE A 145 12.14 -3.13 -31.72
CA PHE A 145 10.88 -3.57 -32.35
C PHE A 145 9.89 -2.44 -32.59
N ARG A 146 10.31 -1.17 -32.47
CA ARG A 146 9.42 0.00 -32.53
C ARG A 146 8.51 0.04 -33.77
N LYS A 147 9.02 -0.42 -34.91
CA LYS A 147 8.26 -0.47 -36.17
C LYS A 147 6.99 -1.31 -36.10
N PHE A 148 6.98 -2.36 -35.28
CA PHE A 148 5.80 -3.24 -35.11
C PHE A 148 4.73 -2.64 -34.19
N TYR A 149 5.05 -1.60 -33.44
CA TYR A 149 4.14 -0.95 -32.47
C TYR A 149 3.59 0.39 -32.97
N VAL A 150 3.96 0.77 -34.20
CA VAL A 150 3.56 2.01 -34.85
C VAL A 150 3.01 1.61 -36.20
N GLN A 151 1.69 1.43 -36.27
CA GLN A 151 1.01 1.15 -37.52
C GLN A 151 0.68 2.49 -38.19
N GLU A 152 1.13 2.64 -39.44
CA GLU A 152 0.69 3.75 -40.28
C GLU A 152 -0.74 3.43 -40.71
N GLY A 153 -1.71 4.27 -40.28
CA GLY A 153 -3.11 4.07 -40.63
C GLY A 153 -3.31 4.12 -42.13
N GLU A 154 -4.30 3.39 -42.64
CA GLU A 154 -4.72 3.48 -44.04
C GLU A 154 -5.21 4.91 -44.36
N GLU A 155 -5.22 5.28 -45.65
CA GLU A 155 -5.56 6.64 -46.10
C GLU A 155 -6.91 7.13 -45.52
N GLY A 156 -6.85 7.94 -44.47
CA GLY A 156 -8.02 8.53 -43.80
C GLY A 156 -8.18 8.16 -42.31
N GLU A 157 -7.41 7.21 -41.78
CA GLU A 157 -7.44 6.84 -40.36
C GLU A 157 -6.24 7.39 -39.57
N GLU A 158 -6.46 7.71 -38.28
CA GLU A 158 -5.36 8.12 -37.41
C GLU A 158 -4.41 6.94 -37.17
N PRO A 159 -3.08 7.12 -37.29
CA PRO A 159 -2.12 6.04 -37.11
C PRO A 159 -2.15 5.50 -35.68
N ASP A 160 -2.17 4.18 -35.52
CA ASP A 160 -2.16 3.54 -34.20
C ASP A 160 -0.74 3.48 -33.63
N ARG A 161 -0.44 4.44 -32.74
CA ARG A 161 0.91 4.66 -32.19
C ARG A 161 1.03 4.17 -30.76
N LYS A 162 1.14 2.86 -30.57
CA LYS A 162 1.31 2.24 -29.23
C LYS A 162 2.66 2.59 -28.58
N CYS A 163 3.75 2.67 -29.34
CA CYS A 163 5.10 2.97 -28.84
C CYS A 163 5.75 4.22 -29.48
N HIS A 164 5.04 5.36 -29.47
CA HIS A 164 5.64 6.64 -29.87
C HIS A 164 6.55 7.22 -28.78
N ASN A 165 6.11 7.16 -27.52
CA ASN A 165 6.84 7.59 -26.32
C ASN A 165 7.12 6.39 -25.41
N MET A 166 8.20 6.47 -24.64
CA MET A 166 8.59 5.40 -23.70
C MET A 166 7.51 5.11 -22.66
N LEU A 167 6.85 6.14 -22.12
CA LEU A 167 5.77 5.99 -21.15
C LEU A 167 4.55 5.29 -21.75
N THR A 168 4.13 5.70 -22.95
CA THR A 168 2.99 5.08 -23.65
C THR A 168 3.28 3.62 -23.98
N CYS A 169 4.51 3.32 -24.43
CA CYS A 169 4.94 1.95 -24.72
C CYS A 169 4.91 1.08 -23.46
N PHE A 170 5.35 1.62 -22.32
CA PHE A 170 5.31 0.93 -21.04
C PHE A 170 3.88 0.68 -20.56
N ILE A 171 3.01 1.69 -20.63
CA ILE A 171 1.59 1.55 -20.28
C ILE A 171 0.93 0.50 -21.16
N PHE A 172 1.24 0.47 -22.46
CA PHE A 172 0.72 -0.54 -23.38
C PHE A 172 1.14 -1.96 -22.99
N HIS A 173 2.43 -2.19 -22.72
CA HIS A 173 2.92 -3.51 -22.27
C HIS A 173 2.34 -3.93 -20.93
N PHE A 174 2.20 -3.00 -19.98
CA PHE A 174 1.64 -3.27 -18.67
C PHE A 174 0.13 -3.55 -18.74
N TYR A 175 -0.62 -2.76 -19.49
CA TYR A 175 -2.08 -2.87 -19.56
C TYR A 175 -2.56 -3.96 -20.51
N ALA A 176 -2.07 -3.96 -21.76
CA ALA A 176 -2.48 -4.93 -22.77
C ALA A 176 -1.69 -6.24 -22.59
N GLY A 177 -0.36 -6.16 -22.48
CA GLY A 177 0.50 -7.34 -22.40
C GLY A 177 0.24 -8.24 -21.20
N VAL A 178 0.11 -7.69 -19.98
CA VAL A 178 -0.14 -8.50 -18.76
C VAL A 178 -1.58 -9.04 -18.71
N ARG A 179 -2.52 -8.40 -19.41
CA ARG A 179 -3.94 -8.76 -19.43
C ARG A 179 -4.29 -9.75 -20.53
N ALA A 180 -3.58 -9.70 -21.66
CA ALA A 180 -3.75 -10.61 -22.78
C ALA A 180 -3.39 -12.04 -22.36
N GLY A 181 -4.24 -13.00 -22.70
CA GLY A 181 -4.10 -14.39 -22.29
C GLY A 181 -2.85 -15.08 -22.86
N GLY A 182 -2.44 -14.72 -24.09
CA GLY A 182 -1.23 -15.19 -24.78
C GLY A 182 -0.05 -14.22 -24.70
N GLY A 183 -0.17 -13.13 -23.94
CA GLY A 183 0.86 -12.10 -23.82
C GLY A 183 0.79 -11.03 -24.92
N ILE A 184 1.90 -10.30 -25.10
CA ILE A 184 1.92 -9.10 -25.94
C ILE A 184 1.71 -9.39 -27.45
N GLY A 185 2.01 -10.61 -27.90
CA GLY A 185 1.83 -11.04 -29.29
C GLY A 185 0.38 -11.14 -29.75
N ASP A 186 -0.59 -11.25 -28.84
CA ASP A 186 -2.02 -11.30 -29.19
C ASP A 186 -2.56 -9.93 -29.67
N GLU A 187 -1.91 -8.84 -29.26
CA GLU A 187 -2.33 -7.46 -29.52
C GLU A 187 -1.54 -6.81 -30.66
N LEU A 188 -0.57 -7.52 -31.23
CA LEU A 188 0.31 -7.04 -32.28
C LEU A 188 0.10 -7.85 -33.56
N GLU A 189 0.40 -7.23 -34.69
CA GLU A 189 0.36 -7.92 -35.98
C GLU A 189 1.38 -9.05 -36.04
N SER A 190 1.07 -10.04 -36.88
CA SER A 190 1.92 -11.20 -37.04
C SER A 190 3.30 -10.82 -37.59
N PRO A 191 4.39 -11.39 -37.06
CA PRO A 191 5.75 -11.02 -37.46
C PRO A 191 6.21 -11.62 -38.81
N TYR A 192 5.35 -12.40 -39.48
CA TYR A 192 5.70 -13.15 -40.68
C TYR A 192 6.10 -12.24 -41.85
N GLY A 193 7.20 -12.59 -42.53
CA GLY A 193 7.64 -11.90 -43.74
C GLY A 193 8.48 -10.64 -43.51
N ASP A 194 8.90 -10.38 -42.27
CA ASP A 194 9.84 -9.31 -41.92
C ASP A 194 11.22 -9.88 -41.52
N ASP A 195 12.28 -9.10 -41.74
CA ASP A 195 13.66 -9.48 -41.38
C ASP A 195 13.85 -9.81 -39.89
N LEU A 196 12.97 -9.28 -39.02
CA LEU A 196 12.98 -9.49 -37.58
C LEU A 196 11.93 -10.53 -37.11
N GLU A 197 11.43 -11.39 -38.00
CA GLU A 197 10.42 -12.41 -37.68
C GLU A 197 10.82 -13.29 -36.48
N TYR A 198 11.98 -13.96 -36.58
CA TYR A 198 12.47 -14.85 -35.53
C TYR A 198 12.77 -14.16 -34.18
N PRO A 199 13.53 -13.04 -34.14
CA PRO A 199 13.78 -12.36 -32.86
C PRO A 199 12.49 -11.80 -32.25
N ARG A 200 11.51 -11.40 -33.07
CA ARG A 200 10.21 -10.94 -32.58
C ARG A 200 9.38 -12.09 -32.01
N MET A 201 9.35 -13.24 -32.67
CA MET A 201 8.67 -14.43 -32.16
C MET A 201 9.27 -14.91 -30.83
N LEU A 202 10.60 -14.93 -30.70
CA LEU A 202 11.26 -15.29 -29.44
C LEU A 202 10.94 -14.28 -28.32
N TYR A 203 10.87 -12.99 -28.65
CA TYR A 203 10.48 -11.94 -27.72
C TYR A 203 9.05 -12.19 -27.19
N ASP A 204 8.07 -12.44 -28.06
CA ASP A 204 6.68 -12.67 -27.65
C ASP A 204 6.52 -13.94 -26.79
N ILE A 205 7.17 -15.05 -27.18
CA ILE A 205 7.15 -16.31 -26.41
C ILE A 205 7.81 -16.13 -25.04
N SER A 206 8.95 -15.43 -24.97
CA SER A 206 9.63 -15.18 -23.70
C SER A 206 8.80 -14.28 -22.78
N PHE A 207 8.16 -13.25 -23.32
CA PHE A 207 7.25 -12.40 -22.56
C PHE A 207 6.09 -13.21 -21.96
N PHE A 208 5.45 -14.07 -22.76
CA PHE A 208 4.38 -14.95 -22.29
C PHE A 208 4.86 -15.87 -21.15
N PHE A 209 5.99 -16.55 -21.32
CA PHE A 209 6.50 -17.46 -20.31
C PHE A 209 6.88 -16.76 -18.99
N PHE A 210 7.65 -15.67 -19.06
CA PHE A 210 8.13 -15.00 -17.85
C PHE A 210 7.04 -14.17 -17.15
N VAL A 211 6.23 -13.41 -17.90
CA VAL A 211 5.26 -12.47 -17.32
C VAL A 211 3.92 -13.14 -17.05
N ILE A 212 3.40 -13.94 -17.97
CA ILE A 212 2.08 -14.56 -17.81
C ILE A 212 2.19 -15.85 -17.02
N VAL A 213 3.03 -16.80 -17.45
CA VAL A 213 3.10 -18.11 -16.79
C VAL A 213 3.75 -18.03 -15.42
N ILE A 214 4.94 -17.45 -15.30
CA ILE A 214 5.68 -17.44 -14.02
C ILE A 214 5.13 -16.39 -13.05
N LEU A 215 5.07 -15.11 -13.46
CA LEU A 215 4.74 -14.03 -12.52
C LEU A 215 3.26 -14.05 -12.08
N LEU A 216 2.30 -14.38 -12.96
CA LEU A 216 0.90 -14.54 -12.52
C LEU A 216 0.73 -15.78 -11.63
N ALA A 217 1.43 -16.89 -11.89
CA ALA A 217 1.38 -18.08 -11.04
C ALA A 217 1.95 -17.81 -9.64
N ILE A 218 3.00 -17.00 -9.53
CA ILE A 218 3.52 -16.56 -8.22
C ILE A 218 2.47 -15.73 -7.48
N MET A 219 1.81 -14.77 -8.15
CA MET A 219 0.74 -13.98 -7.52
C MET A 219 -0.41 -14.87 -7.04
N GLN A 220 -0.91 -15.78 -7.87
CA GLN A 220 -1.95 -16.73 -7.48
C GLN A 220 -1.49 -17.66 -6.36
N GLY A 221 -0.23 -18.12 -6.40
CA GLY A 221 0.39 -18.96 -5.38
C GLY A 221 0.46 -18.27 -4.01
N THR A 222 0.82 -16.99 -3.95
CA THR A 222 0.85 -16.23 -2.69
C THR A 222 -0.54 -16.07 -2.06
N ILE A 223 -1.60 -16.02 -2.87
CA ILE A 223 -2.99 -15.95 -2.41
C ILE A 223 -3.50 -17.34 -2.01
N ALA A 224 -3.24 -18.37 -2.82
CA ALA A 224 -3.74 -19.73 -2.63
C ALA A 224 -3.05 -20.47 -1.46
N SER A 225 -1.73 -20.33 -1.33
CA SER A 225 -0.95 -20.99 -0.27
C SER A 225 -1.42 -20.59 1.14
N ARG A 226 -2.08 -19.43 1.27
CA ARG A 226 -2.61 -18.94 2.54
C ARG A 226 -4.09 -19.30 2.79
N ARG A 227 -4.86 -19.72 1.77
CA ARG A 227 -6.22 -20.25 1.94
C ARG A 227 -6.22 -21.53 2.80
N ILE A 228 -5.13 -22.29 2.80
CA ILE A 228 -4.95 -23.51 3.59
C ILE A 228 -4.75 -23.21 5.09
N LEU A 229 -4.23 -22.03 5.46
CA LEU A 229 -3.98 -21.64 6.86
C LEU A 229 -5.15 -20.90 7.52
N VAL A 230 -6.16 -20.50 6.73
CA VAL A 230 -7.35 -19.76 7.20
C VAL A 230 -8.61 -20.62 7.07
N SER A 231 -8.46 -21.94 6.95
CA SER A 231 -9.60 -22.84 7.13
C SER A 231 -9.77 -23.05 8.64
N PRO A 232 -10.84 -22.53 9.26
CA PRO A 232 -11.17 -22.92 10.61
C PRO A 232 -11.70 -24.36 10.55
N ASP A 233 -11.06 -25.27 11.27
CA ASP A 233 -11.82 -26.27 12.01
C ASP A 233 -12.64 -25.57 13.11
#